data_AF-A0A8H8U1X7-F1
#
_entry.id   AF-A0A8H8U1X7-F1
#
_cell.length_a   1.000
_cell.length_b   1.000
_cell.length_c   1.000
_cell.angle_alpha   90.00
_cell.angle_beta   90.00
_cell.angle_gamma   90.00
#
_symmetry.space_group_name_H-M   'P 1'
#
loop_
_entity.id
_entity.type
_entity.pdbx_description
1 polymer ?
#
loop_
_entity_poly.entity_id
_entity_poly.type
_entity_poly.pdbx_seq_one_letter_code
_entity_poly.pdbx_strand_id
1 'polypeptide(L)'
;MPHGNIHQGQHTERSKNTNAYLVGGGIASLAAAVHLIQDADIPANQIHIIESGSSPGGSMDGAGDSENGYVLRGGRMLNFSYLCTYDLLSMVPSLTNPSKTVKQELDEFNAVPSNKTHAHARLVSKGESGPEILNVESMGLSWKDREDLLALAGPFQTEKTLGAKRIDECFDKSFLQTKFWYMWDTMFAFEPWHSAVEFRRYLHRFIQEFPRINTLAGVDRTPYNQYDSVIQPIETYLKAQGVDFRYGK
;
A
#
# COMPACT_ATOMS: atom_id res chain seq x y z
N MET A 1 -19.85 -19.88 -9.28
CA MET A 1 -20.65 -19.27 -10.36
C MET A 1 -19.85 -19.39 -11.64
N PRO A 2 -20.48 -19.68 -12.79
CA PRO A 2 -19.75 -20.02 -14.01
C PRO A 2 -19.03 -18.78 -14.56
N HIS A 3 -17.83 -19.01 -15.10
CA HIS A 3 -17.00 -18.02 -15.77
C HIS A 3 -17.80 -17.20 -16.78
N GLY A 4 -18.02 -15.92 -16.47
CA GLY A 4 -18.63 -14.97 -17.38
C GLY A 4 -17.71 -14.72 -18.57
N ASN A 5 -18.28 -14.78 -19.76
CA ASN A 5 -17.67 -14.38 -21.01
C ASN A 5 -16.83 -13.10 -20.85
N ILE A 6 -15.58 -13.15 -21.32
CA ILE A 6 -14.81 -11.96 -21.64
C ILE A 6 -15.62 -11.20 -22.69
N HIS A 7 -16.29 -10.12 -22.27
CA HIS A 7 -16.86 -9.18 -23.21
C HIS A 7 -15.71 -8.64 -24.06
N GLN A 8 -15.67 -9.01 -25.34
CA GLN A 8 -14.98 -8.19 -26.34
C GLN A 8 -15.71 -6.85 -26.38
N GLY A 9 -15.26 -5.90 -25.57
CA GLY A 9 -15.73 -4.53 -25.58
C GLY A 9 -15.60 -3.97 -26.99
N GLN A 10 -16.72 -3.58 -27.61
CA GLN A 10 -16.66 -2.87 -28.88
C GLN A 10 -16.06 -1.50 -28.61
N HIS A 11 -14.81 -1.29 -29.05
CA HIS A 11 -14.15 0.01 -28.96
C HIS A 11 -15.08 1.11 -29.48
N THR A 12 -15.43 2.03 -28.59
CA THR A 12 -16.21 3.22 -28.96
C THR A 12 -15.38 4.10 -29.91
N GLU A 13 -16.04 4.86 -30.79
CA GLU A 13 -15.39 5.87 -31.64
C GLU A 13 -14.49 6.83 -30.83
N ARG A 14 -14.89 7.14 -29.59
CA ARG A 14 -14.12 7.99 -28.68
C ARG A 14 -12.85 7.29 -28.20
N SER A 15 -12.88 5.99 -27.87
CA SER A 15 -11.70 5.28 -27.37
C SER A 15 -10.63 5.10 -28.45
N LYS A 16 -11.05 4.84 -29.71
CA LYS A 16 -10.14 4.74 -30.87
C LYS A 16 -9.40 6.06 -31.20
N ASN A 17 -9.93 7.19 -30.78
CA ASN A 17 -9.35 8.51 -31.06
C ASN A 17 -8.64 9.14 -29.84
N THR A 18 -8.52 8.42 -28.73
CA THR A 18 -7.94 8.94 -27.48
C THR A 18 -6.51 8.45 -27.27
N ASN A 19 -5.54 9.37 -27.18
CA ASN A 19 -4.18 9.04 -26.73
C ASN A 19 -4.01 9.41 -25.26
N ALA A 20 -3.45 8.49 -24.46
CA ALA A 20 -3.19 8.69 -23.05
C ALA A 20 -1.69 8.77 -22.79
N TYR A 21 -1.25 9.86 -22.16
CA TYR A 21 0.14 10.07 -21.76
C TYR A 21 0.24 10.09 -20.25
N LEU A 22 0.97 9.13 -19.69
CA LEU A 22 1.12 8.90 -18.26
C LEU A 22 2.55 9.25 -17.86
N VAL A 23 2.72 10.31 -17.07
CA VAL A 23 4.04 10.81 -16.65
C VAL A 23 4.47 10.11 -15.36
N GLY A 24 5.58 9.41 -15.41
CA GLY A 24 6.12 8.53 -14.38
C GLY A 24 5.70 7.07 -14.58
N GLY A 25 6.61 6.13 -14.33
CA GLY A 25 6.41 4.68 -14.44
C GLY A 25 6.08 4.01 -13.10
N GLY A 26 5.62 4.77 -12.09
CA GLY A 26 5.18 4.22 -10.81
C GLY A 26 3.82 3.50 -10.88
N ILE A 27 3.43 2.88 -9.77
CA ILE A 27 2.18 2.08 -9.66
C ILE A 27 0.92 2.85 -10.09
N ALA A 28 0.85 4.17 -9.88
CA ALA A 28 -0.30 4.98 -10.28
C ALA A 28 -0.51 4.98 -11.80
N SER A 29 0.55 5.22 -12.59
CA SER A 29 0.49 5.19 -14.05
C SER A 29 0.25 3.78 -14.57
N LEU A 30 0.91 2.78 -13.97
CA LEU A 30 0.72 1.37 -14.35
C LEU A 30 -0.74 0.93 -14.12
N ALA A 31 -1.31 1.25 -12.96
CA ALA A 31 -2.71 0.97 -12.65
C ALA A 31 -3.65 1.69 -13.63
N ALA A 32 -3.41 2.98 -13.90
CA ALA A 32 -4.19 3.74 -14.87
C ALA A 32 -4.17 3.09 -16.26
N ALA A 33 -3.00 2.65 -16.73
CA ALA A 33 -2.88 1.96 -18.01
C ALA A 33 -3.69 0.65 -18.06
N VAL A 34 -3.68 -0.16 -16.98
CA VAL A 34 -4.50 -1.38 -16.91
C VAL A 34 -5.98 -1.04 -17.03
N HIS A 35 -6.49 -0.08 -16.26
CA HIS A 35 -7.89 0.32 -16.30
C HIS A 35 -8.29 0.99 -17.63
N LEU A 36 -7.39 1.75 -18.27
CA LEU A 36 -7.66 2.31 -19.61
C LEU A 36 -7.86 1.21 -20.66
N ILE A 37 -7.13 0.11 -20.55
CA ILE A 37 -7.30 -1.06 -21.44
C ILE A 37 -8.56 -1.83 -21.06
N GLN A 38 -8.71 -2.20 -19.78
CA GLN A 38 -9.74 -3.14 -19.33
C GLN A 38 -11.15 -2.53 -19.22
N ASP A 39 -11.24 -1.29 -18.73
CA ASP A 39 -12.53 -0.68 -18.39
C ASP A 39 -12.96 0.40 -19.39
N ALA A 40 -11.99 1.04 -20.05
CA ALA A 40 -12.26 2.12 -21.00
C ALA A 40 -12.09 1.72 -22.48
N ASP A 41 -11.71 0.46 -22.75
CA ASP A 41 -11.48 -0.08 -24.10
C ASP A 41 -10.57 0.84 -24.95
N ILE A 42 -9.54 1.45 -24.36
CA ILE A 42 -8.53 2.21 -25.11
C ILE A 42 -7.51 1.22 -25.70
N PRO A 43 -7.25 1.26 -27.02
CA PRO A 43 -6.19 0.46 -27.62
C PRO A 43 -4.85 0.68 -26.95
N ALA A 44 -4.17 -0.39 -26.55
CA ALA A 44 -2.92 -0.30 -25.78
C ALA A 44 -1.83 0.52 -26.48
N ASN A 45 -1.76 0.48 -27.82
CA ASN A 45 -0.81 1.26 -28.62
C ASN A 45 -1.04 2.79 -28.58
N GLN A 46 -2.16 3.25 -28.01
CA GLN A 46 -2.48 4.67 -27.75
C GLN A 46 -2.18 5.09 -26.31
N ILE A 47 -1.62 4.18 -25.50
CA ILE A 47 -1.22 4.45 -24.12
C ILE A 47 0.30 4.54 -24.07
N HIS A 48 0.80 5.66 -23.55
CA HIS A 48 2.22 5.97 -23.49
C HIS A 48 2.63 6.25 -22.04
N ILE A 49 3.54 5.45 -21.50
CA ILE A 49 4.13 5.65 -20.16
C ILE A 49 5.51 6.27 -20.33
N ILE A 50 5.70 7.45 -19.74
CA ILE A 50 6.94 8.24 -19.83
C ILE A 50 7.64 8.18 -18.48
N GLU A 51 8.66 7.34 -18.36
CA GLU A 51 9.47 7.18 -17.15
C GLU A 51 10.83 7.87 -17.33
N SER A 52 11.26 8.60 -16.31
CA SER A 52 12.55 9.28 -16.27
C SER A 52 13.73 8.34 -15.98
N GLY A 53 13.49 7.25 -15.26
CA GLY A 53 14.48 6.22 -14.96
C GLY A 53 14.59 5.17 -16.06
N SER A 54 15.50 4.22 -15.84
CA SER A 54 15.76 3.09 -16.74
C SER A 54 14.76 1.94 -16.61
N SER A 55 13.93 1.95 -15.57
CA SER A 55 12.91 0.94 -15.28
C SER A 55 11.69 1.57 -14.60
N PRO A 56 10.49 0.97 -14.71
CA PRO A 56 9.32 1.46 -13.99
C PRO A 56 9.38 1.04 -12.51
N GLY A 57 8.31 1.32 -11.77
CA GLY A 57 8.14 0.95 -10.36
C GLY A 57 8.17 2.15 -9.42
N GLY A 58 8.89 3.22 -9.76
CA GLY A 58 8.95 4.44 -8.96
C GLY A 58 9.38 4.12 -7.53
N SER A 59 8.50 4.33 -6.55
CA SER A 59 8.76 4.00 -5.15
C SER A 59 8.76 2.49 -4.85
N MET A 60 8.13 1.65 -5.67
CA MET A 60 8.01 0.19 -5.47
C MET A 60 9.15 -0.57 -6.17
N ASP A 61 10.38 -0.20 -5.87
CA ASP A 61 11.58 -0.82 -6.40
C ASP A 61 12.09 -2.01 -5.59
N GLY A 62 12.94 -2.79 -6.26
CA GLY A 62 13.87 -3.75 -5.70
C GLY A 62 15.05 -3.83 -6.66
N ALA A 63 16.27 -3.71 -6.13
CA ALA A 63 17.48 -3.66 -6.94
C ALA A 63 18.66 -4.33 -6.24
N GLY A 64 19.78 -4.42 -6.96
CA GLY A 64 21.02 -5.02 -6.46
C GLY A 64 21.07 -6.53 -6.67
N ASP A 65 22.13 -7.14 -6.16
CA ASP A 65 22.48 -8.53 -6.41
C ASP A 65 23.26 -9.13 -5.23
N SER A 66 23.60 -10.42 -5.33
CA SER A 66 24.33 -11.14 -4.28
C SER A 66 25.79 -10.71 -4.12
N GLU A 67 26.38 -10.01 -5.09
CA GLU A 67 27.78 -9.56 -5.06
C GLU A 67 27.90 -8.16 -4.47
N ASN A 68 27.02 -7.25 -4.85
CA ASN A 68 27.03 -5.82 -4.51
C ASN A 68 26.02 -5.45 -3.40
N GLY A 69 25.13 -6.37 -3.06
CA GLY A 69 24.09 -6.20 -2.05
C GLY A 69 22.73 -5.82 -2.63
N TYR A 70 21.67 -6.17 -1.92
CA TYR A 70 20.29 -5.87 -2.28
C TYR A 70 19.81 -4.54 -1.69
N VAL A 71 19.01 -3.80 -2.45
CA VAL A 71 18.46 -2.49 -2.06
C VAL A 71 16.94 -2.50 -2.19
N LEU A 72 16.29 -2.03 -1.12
CA LEU A 72 14.84 -1.84 -1.03
C LEU A 72 14.58 -0.47 -0.41
N ARG A 73 14.06 0.50 -1.16
CA ARG A 73 13.73 1.83 -0.60
C ARG A 73 12.60 1.81 0.43
N GLY A 74 11.80 0.75 0.46
CA GLY A 74 10.81 0.55 1.52
C GLY A 74 10.04 -0.76 1.37
N GLY A 75 9.61 -1.33 2.50
CA GLY A 75 8.61 -2.39 2.50
C GLY A 75 7.21 -1.78 2.37
N ARG A 76 6.28 -2.51 1.74
CA ARG A 76 4.87 -2.14 1.72
C ARG A 76 4.07 -3.18 2.46
N MET A 77 3.07 -2.69 3.19
CA MET A 77 2.09 -3.51 3.87
C MET A 77 0.78 -3.38 3.10
N LEU A 78 0.17 -4.52 2.79
CA LEU A 78 -1.17 -4.58 2.22
C LEU A 78 -2.12 -5.04 3.32
N ASN A 79 -3.41 -4.79 3.15
CA ASN A 79 -4.42 -5.46 3.93
C ASN A 79 -5.67 -5.68 3.08
N PHE A 80 -6.50 -6.63 3.49
CA PHE A 80 -7.74 -7.02 2.79
C PHE A 80 -8.65 -5.86 2.34
N SER A 81 -8.57 -4.70 3.01
CA SER A 81 -9.38 -3.53 2.68
C SER A 81 -8.88 -2.72 1.47
N TYR A 82 -7.74 -3.09 0.86
CA TYR A 82 -7.19 -2.42 -0.34
C TYR A 82 -7.94 -2.88 -1.60
N LEU A 83 -9.25 -2.64 -1.64
CA LEU A 83 -10.16 -3.19 -2.63
C LEU A 83 -9.72 -2.85 -4.07
N CYS A 84 -9.40 -1.59 -4.35
CA CYS A 84 -8.94 -1.17 -5.68
C CYS A 84 -7.60 -1.80 -6.08
N THR A 85 -6.69 -1.99 -5.12
CA THR A 85 -5.40 -2.66 -5.39
C THR A 85 -5.62 -4.13 -5.72
N TYR A 86 -6.44 -4.84 -4.95
CA TYR A 86 -6.71 -6.25 -5.24
C TYR A 86 -7.53 -6.45 -6.51
N ASP A 87 -8.43 -5.53 -6.83
CA ASP A 87 -9.14 -5.50 -8.10
C ASP A 87 -8.16 -5.36 -9.27
N LEU A 88 -7.24 -4.38 -9.21
CA LEU A 88 -6.13 -4.24 -10.17
C LEU A 88 -5.33 -5.53 -10.34
N LEU A 89 -4.89 -6.13 -9.24
CA LEU A 89 -4.07 -7.35 -9.25
C LEU A 89 -4.85 -8.60 -9.71
N SER A 90 -6.19 -8.54 -9.73
CA SER A 90 -7.03 -9.62 -10.26
C SER A 90 -7.08 -9.61 -11.78
N MET A 91 -6.76 -8.50 -12.43
CA MET A 91 -6.73 -8.37 -13.90
C MET A 91 -5.37 -8.77 -14.51
N VAL A 92 -4.34 -8.93 -13.69
CA VAL A 92 -2.97 -9.14 -14.14
C VAL A 92 -2.53 -10.60 -13.88
N PRO A 93 -2.05 -11.32 -14.90
CA PRO A 93 -1.53 -12.67 -14.72
C PRO A 93 -0.28 -12.72 -13.81
N SER A 94 -0.16 -13.78 -13.03
CA SER A 94 1.07 -14.08 -12.27
C SER A 94 2.21 -14.47 -13.22
N LEU A 95 3.42 -14.00 -12.92
CA LEU A 95 4.64 -14.42 -13.63
C LEU A 95 5.10 -15.82 -13.25
N THR A 96 4.84 -16.25 -12.00
CA THR A 96 5.21 -17.58 -11.49
C THR A 96 4.29 -18.66 -12.06
N ASN A 97 2.99 -18.37 -12.20
CA ASN A 97 2.01 -19.28 -12.78
C ASN A 97 0.98 -18.54 -13.65
N PRO A 98 1.12 -18.55 -14.99
CA PRO A 98 0.23 -17.84 -15.90
C PRO A 98 -1.24 -18.26 -15.87
N SER A 99 -1.58 -19.41 -15.25
CA SER A 99 -2.97 -19.83 -15.05
C SER A 99 -3.67 -19.12 -13.88
N LYS A 100 -2.91 -18.32 -13.10
CA LYS A 100 -3.39 -17.56 -11.95
C LYS A 100 -3.17 -16.07 -12.15
N THR A 101 -3.93 -15.27 -11.42
CA THR A 101 -3.71 -13.82 -11.31
C THR A 101 -2.74 -13.50 -10.18
N VAL A 102 -2.14 -12.31 -10.21
CA VAL A 102 -1.28 -11.83 -9.10
C VAL A 102 -2.06 -11.82 -7.79
N LYS A 103 -3.34 -11.43 -7.81
CA LYS A 103 -4.19 -11.49 -6.61
C LYS A 103 -4.28 -12.92 -6.05
N GLN A 104 -4.52 -13.93 -6.90
CA GLN A 104 -4.65 -15.32 -6.44
C GLN A 104 -3.35 -15.84 -5.82
N GLU A 105 -2.20 -15.49 -6.41
CA GLU A 105 -0.89 -15.82 -5.84
C GLU A 105 -0.70 -15.19 -4.45
N LEU A 106 -1.07 -13.92 -4.28
CA LEU A 106 -1.03 -13.23 -2.99
C LEU A 106 -2.00 -13.85 -1.97
N ASP A 107 -3.23 -14.18 -2.37
CA ASP A 107 -4.22 -14.81 -1.50
C ASP A 107 -3.70 -16.16 -0.99
N GLU A 108 -3.15 -16.99 -1.88
CA GLU A 108 -2.57 -18.30 -1.55
C GLU A 108 -1.35 -18.15 -0.64
N PHE A 109 -0.47 -17.21 -0.93
CA PHE A 109 0.72 -16.95 -0.11
C PHE A 109 0.35 -16.57 1.33
N ASN A 110 -0.64 -15.70 1.52
CA ASN A 110 -1.06 -15.25 2.86
C ASN A 110 -2.00 -16.26 3.56
N ALA A 111 -2.58 -17.22 2.83
CA ALA A 111 -3.34 -18.33 3.41
C ALA A 111 -2.43 -19.35 4.13
N VAL A 112 -1.16 -19.45 3.74
CA VAL A 112 -0.19 -20.36 4.38
C VAL A 112 0.07 -19.92 5.83
N PRO A 113 -0.16 -20.78 6.84
CA PRO A 113 0.00 -20.41 8.25
C PRO A 113 1.39 -19.86 8.62
N SER A 114 2.47 -20.39 8.01
CA SER A 114 3.85 -19.92 8.25
C SER A 114 4.13 -18.51 7.73
N ASN A 115 3.31 -18.01 6.80
CA ASN A 115 3.49 -16.71 6.18
C ASN A 115 2.65 -15.62 6.86
N LYS A 116 1.75 -16.00 7.78
CA LYS A 116 0.92 -15.04 8.50
C LYS A 116 1.78 -14.15 9.38
N THR A 117 1.63 -12.84 9.20
CA THR A 117 2.36 -11.85 10.01
C THR A 117 1.95 -11.98 11.48
N HIS A 118 2.92 -12.14 12.37
CA HIS A 118 2.72 -12.03 13.82
C HIS A 118 3.99 -11.53 14.50
N ALA A 119 4.00 -10.27 14.92
CA ALA A 119 5.13 -9.67 15.60
C ALA A 119 5.27 -10.21 17.03
N HIS A 120 6.46 -10.73 17.36
CA HIS A 120 6.79 -11.21 18.71
C HIS A 120 7.55 -10.16 19.55
N ALA A 121 8.25 -9.23 18.91
CA ALA A 121 9.01 -8.16 19.53
C ALA A 121 8.67 -6.82 18.87
N ARG A 122 7.44 -6.34 19.07
CA ARG A 122 6.91 -5.15 18.36
C ARG A 122 7.57 -3.84 18.81
N LEU A 123 7.85 -3.71 20.11
CA LEU A 123 8.57 -2.59 20.71
C LEU A 123 9.65 -3.15 21.64
N VAL A 124 10.85 -2.58 21.58
CA VAL A 124 11.99 -2.93 22.42
C VAL A 124 12.50 -1.65 23.09
N SER A 125 12.70 -1.69 24.40
CA SER A 125 13.27 -0.59 25.18
C SER A 125 14.59 -1.00 25.83
N LYS A 126 15.30 -0.02 26.36
CA LYS A 126 16.42 -0.25 27.26
C LYS A 126 15.88 -0.53 28.66
N GLY A 127 15.97 -1.78 29.11
CA GLY A 127 15.70 -2.19 30.48
C GLY A 127 16.94 -2.10 31.37
N GLU A 128 16.78 -2.46 32.65
CA GLU A 128 17.84 -2.40 33.67
C GLU A 128 19.00 -3.36 33.39
N SER A 129 18.70 -4.53 32.81
CA SER A 129 19.66 -5.61 32.53
C SER A 129 19.98 -5.79 31.03
N GLY A 130 19.49 -4.91 30.16
CA GLY A 130 19.67 -4.99 28.71
C GLY A 130 18.41 -4.63 27.93
N PRO A 131 18.38 -4.88 26.60
CA PRO A 131 17.17 -4.70 25.80
C PRO A 131 16.04 -5.58 26.29
N GLU A 132 14.85 -5.00 26.48
CA GLU A 132 13.65 -5.70 26.91
C GLU A 132 12.52 -5.54 25.89
N ILE A 133 11.74 -6.60 25.68
CA ILE A 133 10.54 -6.51 24.85
C ILE A 133 9.42 -5.92 25.71
N LEU A 134 8.86 -4.80 25.28
CA LEU A 134 7.74 -4.17 25.97
C LEU A 134 6.46 -4.99 25.76
N ASN A 135 5.70 -5.24 26.84
CA ASN A 135 4.33 -5.73 26.70
C ASN A 135 3.48 -4.64 26.03
N VAL A 136 2.98 -4.93 24.83
CA VAL A 136 2.18 -4.03 23.99
C VAL A 136 0.71 -4.45 23.86
N GLU A 137 0.25 -5.41 24.67
CA GLU A 137 -1.17 -5.80 24.71
C GLU A 137 -2.04 -4.63 25.20
N SER A 138 -1.50 -3.84 26.13
CA SER A 138 -2.06 -2.53 26.49
C SER A 138 -1.39 -1.41 25.69
N MET A 139 -2.24 -0.59 25.07
CA MET A 139 -1.84 0.59 24.30
C MET A 139 -1.22 1.72 25.16
N GLY A 140 -1.37 1.65 26.49
CA GLY A 140 -0.84 2.67 27.39
C GLY A 140 -1.54 4.03 27.30
N LEU A 141 -2.77 4.07 26.78
CA LEU A 141 -3.59 5.28 26.67
C LEU A 141 -4.28 5.59 28.01
N SER A 142 -4.07 6.82 28.51
CA SER A 142 -4.82 7.39 29.63
C SER A 142 -6.28 7.69 29.24
N TRP A 143 -7.11 8.08 30.21
CA TRP A 143 -8.48 8.52 29.91
C TRP A 143 -8.52 9.75 29.01
N LYS A 144 -7.65 10.74 29.26
CA LYS A 144 -7.52 11.94 28.43
C LYS A 144 -7.11 11.61 27.00
N ASP A 145 -6.14 10.71 26.82
CA ASP A 145 -5.72 10.27 25.48
C ASP A 145 -6.88 9.63 24.68
N ARG A 146 -7.73 8.85 25.38
CA ARG A 146 -8.90 8.22 24.76
C ARG A 146 -9.96 9.25 24.38
N GLU A 147 -10.21 10.24 25.24
CA GLU A 147 -11.12 11.34 24.94
C GLU A 147 -10.63 12.15 23.75
N ASP A 148 -9.35 12.49 23.69
CA ASP A 148 -8.76 13.24 22.57
C ASP A 148 -8.83 12.45 21.25
N LEU A 149 -8.53 11.14 21.29
CA LEU A 149 -8.67 10.27 20.12
C LEU A 149 -10.12 10.21 19.63
N LEU A 150 -11.08 10.07 20.54
CA LEU A 150 -12.51 10.08 20.22
C LEU A 150 -12.98 11.45 19.72
N ALA A 151 -12.46 12.54 20.26
CA ALA A 151 -12.75 13.89 19.80
C ALA A 151 -12.23 14.11 18.38
N LEU A 152 -11.00 13.67 18.10
CA LEU A 152 -10.38 13.79 16.78
C LEU A 152 -11.07 12.92 15.72
N ALA A 153 -11.36 11.66 16.05
CA ALA A 153 -12.04 10.72 15.17
C ALA A 153 -13.57 10.91 15.13
N GLY A 154 -14.13 11.67 16.06
CA GLY A 154 -15.55 11.87 16.22
C GLY A 154 -16.19 12.74 15.15
N PRO A 155 -17.53 12.83 15.14
CA PRO A 155 -18.28 13.61 14.15
C PRO A 155 -18.12 15.13 14.32
N PHE A 156 -17.73 15.60 15.51
CA PHE A 156 -17.59 17.03 15.82
C PHE A 156 -16.31 17.65 15.24
N GLN A 157 -15.32 16.81 14.91
CA GLN A 157 -14.08 17.24 14.26
C GLN A 157 -14.09 16.82 12.79
N THR A 158 -14.09 17.81 11.90
CA THR A 158 -14.07 17.62 10.44
C THR A 158 -12.68 17.88 9.88
N GLU A 159 -12.40 17.37 8.68
CA GLU A 159 -11.13 17.67 7.99
C GLU A 159 -10.98 19.18 7.76
N LYS A 160 -12.09 19.88 7.45
CA LYS A 160 -12.10 21.33 7.28
C LYS A 160 -11.75 22.08 8.57
N THR A 161 -12.25 21.62 9.72
CA THR A 161 -11.96 22.26 11.03
C THR A 161 -10.56 21.92 11.55
N LEU A 162 -9.99 20.79 11.13
CA LEU A 162 -8.58 20.48 11.38
C LEU A 162 -7.66 21.37 10.54
N GLY A 163 -8.02 21.63 9.28
CA GLY A 163 -7.26 22.53 8.41
C GLY A 163 -5.78 22.13 8.34
N ALA A 164 -4.89 23.06 8.69
CA ALA A 164 -3.44 22.85 8.67
C ALA A 164 -2.86 22.40 10.03
N LYS A 165 -3.71 21.97 10.99
CA LYS A 165 -3.24 21.53 12.31
C LYS A 165 -2.32 20.32 12.21
N ARG A 166 -1.32 20.33 13.08
CA ARG A 166 -0.41 19.21 13.32
C ARG A 166 -0.96 18.27 14.39
N ILE A 167 -0.44 17.05 14.44
CA ILE A 167 -0.82 16.05 15.44
C ILE A 167 -0.48 16.56 16.85
N ASP A 168 0.70 17.15 17.05
CA ASP A 168 1.14 17.69 18.34
C ASP A 168 0.35 18.93 18.83
N GLU A 169 -0.51 19.51 17.99
CA GLU A 169 -1.46 20.56 18.37
C GLU A 169 -2.82 19.99 18.80
N CYS A 170 -3.04 18.68 18.60
CA CYS A 170 -4.29 17.99 18.91
C CYS A 170 -4.21 17.11 20.17
N PHE A 171 -3.00 16.81 20.66
CA PHE A 171 -2.76 15.91 21.78
C PHE A 171 -1.75 16.48 22.77
N ASP A 172 -1.87 16.07 24.04
CA ASP A 172 -0.87 16.40 25.05
C ASP A 172 0.47 15.68 24.78
N LYS A 173 1.60 16.25 25.23
CA LYS A 173 2.94 15.65 24.99
C LYS A 173 3.08 14.22 25.52
N SER A 174 2.34 13.86 26.56
CA SER A 174 2.31 12.49 27.11
C SER A 174 1.76 11.46 26.13
N PHE A 175 0.83 11.86 25.24
CA PHE A 175 0.28 10.98 24.21
C PHE A 175 1.38 10.47 23.28
N LEU A 176 2.31 11.35 22.90
CA LEU A 176 3.46 11.06 22.03
C LEU A 176 4.53 10.17 22.69
N GLN A 177 4.28 9.71 23.93
CA GLN A 177 5.14 8.80 24.68
C GLN A 177 4.43 7.48 24.98
N THR A 178 3.20 7.29 24.49
CA THR A 178 2.42 6.07 24.69
C THR A 178 2.91 4.94 23.79
N LYS A 179 2.67 3.69 24.22
CA LYS A 179 2.94 2.51 23.38
C LYS A 179 2.12 2.55 22.09
N PHE A 180 0.89 3.07 22.16
CA PHE A 180 0.08 3.34 20.99
C PHE A 180 0.80 4.23 19.98
N TRP A 181 1.26 5.40 20.41
CA TRP A 181 1.96 6.33 19.53
C TRP A 181 3.20 5.68 18.91
N TYR A 182 4.05 5.02 19.71
CA TYR A 182 5.24 4.32 19.20
C TYR A 182 4.95 3.18 18.23
N MET A 183 3.80 2.51 18.36
CA MET A 183 3.39 1.50 17.38
C MET A 183 2.82 2.15 16.12
N TRP A 184 2.17 3.30 16.24
CA TRP A 184 1.51 3.98 15.14
C TRP A 184 2.51 4.75 14.27
N ASP A 185 3.36 5.55 14.90
CA ASP A 185 4.34 6.41 14.23
C ASP A 185 5.37 5.58 13.46
N THR A 186 5.91 4.51 14.03
CA THR A 186 6.89 3.64 13.39
C THR A 186 6.29 2.79 12.28
N MET A 187 5.00 2.45 12.37
CA MET A 187 4.33 1.64 11.34
C MET A 187 3.98 2.48 10.11
N PHE A 188 3.55 3.72 10.31
CA PHE A 188 3.07 4.59 9.24
C PHE A 188 4.00 5.76 8.91
N ALA A 189 5.17 5.85 9.57
CA ALA A 189 6.12 6.94 9.47
C ALA A 189 5.49 8.33 9.75
N PHE A 190 4.60 8.39 10.75
CA PHE A 190 4.09 9.68 11.23
C PHE A 190 5.15 10.38 12.09
N GLU A 191 5.22 11.70 11.97
CA GLU A 191 5.97 12.56 12.87
C GLU A 191 4.96 13.47 13.60
N PRO A 192 5.26 13.94 14.82
CA PRO A 192 4.33 14.78 15.58
C PRO A 192 3.87 16.05 14.85
N TRP A 193 4.70 16.59 13.96
CA TRP A 193 4.39 17.77 13.14
C TRP A 193 3.63 17.46 11.85
N HIS A 194 3.34 16.20 11.54
CA HIS A 194 2.54 15.82 10.38
C HIS A 194 1.07 16.21 10.55
N SER A 195 0.34 16.16 9.42
CA SER A 195 -1.07 16.55 9.31
C SER A 195 -1.97 15.75 10.25
N ALA A 196 -2.72 16.45 11.09
CA ALA A 196 -3.78 15.84 11.91
C ALA A 196 -4.95 15.30 11.05
N VAL A 197 -5.15 15.85 9.85
CA VAL A 197 -6.15 15.34 8.90
C VAL A 197 -5.78 13.93 8.45
N GLU A 198 -4.52 13.70 8.09
CA GLU A 198 -4.05 12.37 7.67
C GLU A 198 -4.07 11.39 8.84
N PHE A 199 -3.65 11.81 10.03
CA PHE A 199 -3.77 10.96 11.21
C PHE A 199 -5.23 10.54 11.47
N ARG A 200 -6.20 11.47 11.40
CA ARG A 200 -7.64 11.17 11.50
C ARG A 200 -8.10 10.19 10.41
N ARG A 201 -7.68 10.38 9.16
CA ARG A 201 -8.01 9.45 8.06
C ARG A 201 -7.52 8.04 8.36
N TYR A 202 -6.30 7.88 8.88
CA TYR A 202 -5.77 6.57 9.23
C TYR A 202 -6.54 5.93 10.40
N LEU A 203 -6.94 6.70 11.42
CA LEU A 203 -7.79 6.20 12.51
C LEU A 203 -9.11 5.59 11.97
N HIS A 204 -9.75 6.27 11.02
CA HIS A 204 -10.96 5.75 10.37
C HIS A 204 -10.69 4.58 9.43
N ARG A 205 -9.65 4.72 8.60
CA ARG A 205 -9.31 3.78 7.54
C ARG A 205 -8.87 2.43 8.08
N PHE A 206 -8.23 2.40 9.24
CA PHE A 206 -7.64 1.21 9.84
C PHE A 206 -8.21 0.88 11.22
N ILE A 207 -9.44 1.33 11.53
CA ILE A 207 -10.10 1.02 12.81
C ILE A 207 -10.22 -0.49 13.06
N GLN A 208 -10.40 -1.28 12.00
CA GLN A 208 -10.41 -2.75 12.04
C GLN A 208 -9.05 -3.37 12.40
N GLU A 209 -7.96 -2.61 12.28
CA GLU A 209 -6.60 -3.06 12.63
C GLU A 209 -6.22 -2.70 14.07
N PHE A 210 -6.96 -1.80 14.74
CA PHE A 210 -6.69 -1.39 16.13
C PHE A 210 -6.53 -2.58 17.10
N PRO A 211 -7.41 -3.61 17.09
CA PRO A 211 -7.26 -4.75 17.99
C PRO A 211 -6.03 -5.62 17.71
N ARG A 212 -5.38 -5.44 16.56
CA ARG A 212 -4.28 -6.27 16.05
C ARG A 212 -2.98 -5.48 15.83
N ILE A 213 -2.94 -4.20 16.20
CA ILE A 213 -1.81 -3.31 15.94
C ILE A 213 -0.52 -3.78 16.61
N ASN A 214 -0.64 -4.44 17.76
CA ASN A 214 0.47 -4.98 18.54
C ASN A 214 1.14 -6.18 17.85
N THR A 215 0.40 -6.94 17.05
CA THR A 215 0.90 -8.15 16.36
C THR A 215 1.06 -7.97 14.85
N LEU A 216 0.47 -6.91 14.27
CA LEU A 216 0.37 -6.71 12.82
C LEU A 216 -0.34 -7.86 12.08
N ALA A 217 -1.19 -8.62 12.78
CA ALA A 217 -1.80 -9.83 12.23
C ALA A 217 -2.81 -9.60 11.08
N GLY A 218 -3.18 -8.35 10.80
CA GLY A 218 -3.97 -8.00 9.62
C GLY A 218 -3.17 -7.56 8.40
N VAL A 219 -1.83 -7.62 8.47
CA VAL A 219 -0.96 -7.25 7.35
C VAL A 219 -0.74 -8.43 6.42
N ASP A 220 -1.15 -8.24 5.17
CA ASP A 220 -0.84 -9.10 4.04
C ASP A 220 0.52 -8.70 3.43
N ARG A 221 1.26 -9.69 2.95
CA ARG A 221 2.59 -9.55 2.35
C ARG A 221 2.60 -10.10 0.92
N THR A 222 3.59 -9.67 0.15
CA THR A 222 3.91 -10.25 -1.15
C THR A 222 4.99 -11.33 -0.99
N PRO A 223 5.03 -12.36 -1.87
CA PRO A 223 6.06 -13.41 -1.82
C PRO A 223 7.49 -12.88 -1.92
N TYR A 224 7.69 -11.85 -2.74
CA TYR A 224 8.95 -11.14 -2.93
C TYR A 224 8.77 -9.66 -2.60
N ASN A 225 9.75 -8.84 -2.97
CA ASN A 225 9.61 -7.40 -2.91
C ASN A 225 8.50 -6.90 -3.85
N GLN A 226 8.09 -5.65 -3.67
CA GLN A 226 6.98 -5.08 -4.41
C GLN A 226 7.27 -4.86 -5.90
N TYR A 227 8.53 -4.76 -6.28
CA TYR A 227 8.88 -4.68 -7.69
C TYR A 227 8.56 -6.03 -8.36
N ASP A 228 9.16 -7.12 -7.87
CA ASP A 228 9.01 -8.44 -8.47
C ASP A 228 7.59 -9.01 -8.34
N SER A 229 6.91 -8.77 -7.22
CA SER A 229 5.57 -9.32 -6.99
C SER A 229 4.41 -8.47 -7.53
N VAL A 230 4.63 -7.20 -7.88
CA VAL A 230 3.55 -6.31 -8.34
C VAL A 230 3.92 -5.54 -9.60
N ILE A 231 5.03 -4.79 -9.58
CA ILE A 231 5.40 -3.93 -10.71
C ILE A 231 5.74 -4.76 -11.95
N GLN A 232 6.62 -5.75 -11.82
CA GLN A 232 7.09 -6.56 -12.93
C GLN A 232 5.95 -7.35 -13.62
N PRO A 233 4.99 -7.97 -12.88
CA PRO A 233 3.81 -8.56 -13.50
C PRO A 233 2.97 -7.55 -14.31
N ILE A 234 2.70 -6.37 -13.74
CA ILE A 234 1.89 -5.34 -14.42
C ILE A 234 2.62 -4.82 -15.66
N GLU A 235 3.92 -4.52 -15.54
CA GLU A 235 4.75 -4.08 -16.66
C GLU A 235 4.76 -5.13 -17.78
N THR A 236 4.98 -6.39 -17.45
CA THR A 236 5.02 -7.50 -18.41
C THR A 236 3.68 -7.63 -19.14
N TYR A 237 2.58 -7.57 -18.38
CA TYR A 237 1.23 -7.57 -18.92
C TYR A 237 0.99 -6.41 -19.89
N LEU A 238 1.30 -5.17 -19.50
CA LEU A 238 1.09 -3.98 -20.33
C LEU A 238 1.95 -4.00 -21.60
N LYS A 239 3.21 -4.44 -21.50
CA LYS A 239 4.08 -4.61 -22.67
C LYS A 239 3.52 -5.66 -23.64
N ALA A 240 3.00 -6.77 -23.12
CA ALA A 240 2.37 -7.80 -23.95
C ALA A 240 1.09 -7.30 -24.64
N GLN A 241 0.35 -6.37 -24.03
CA GLN A 241 -0.80 -5.71 -24.67
C GLN A 241 -0.38 -4.71 -25.76
N GLY A 242 0.87 -4.23 -25.74
CA GLY A 242 1.39 -3.27 -26.73
C GLY A 242 1.42 -1.81 -26.25
N VAL A 243 1.42 -1.57 -24.94
CA VAL A 243 1.63 -0.23 -24.36
C VAL A 243 3.04 0.28 -24.68
N ASP A 244 3.15 1.56 -25.04
CA ASP A 244 4.42 2.23 -25.35
C ASP A 244 5.11 2.70 -24.06
N PHE A 245 6.22 2.06 -23.70
CA PHE A 245 7.07 2.47 -22.59
C PHE A 245 8.27 3.27 -23.08
N ARG A 246 8.39 4.51 -22.61
CA ARG A 246 9.51 5.42 -22.91
C ARG A 246 10.29 5.66 -21.63
N TYR A 247 11.42 4.97 -21.51
CA TYR A 247 12.35 5.16 -20.39
C TYR A 247 13.34 6.29 -20.66
N GLY A 248 13.81 6.92 -19.60
CA GLY A 248 14.91 7.87 -19.65
C GLY A 248 16.22 7.12 -19.93
N LYS A 249 17.12 7.81 -20.63
CA LYS A 249 18.48 7.33 -20.90
C LYS A 249 19.39 7.58 -19.71
#